data_AF-A0A6P4YL58-F1
#
_entry.id   AF-A0A6P4YL58-F1
#
_cell.length_a   1.000
_cell.length_b   1.000
_cell.length_c   1.000
_cell.angle_alpha   90.00
_cell.angle_beta   90.00
_cell.angle_gamma   90.00
#
_symmetry.space_group_name_H-M   'P 1'
#
loop_
_entity.id
_entity.type
_entity.pdbx_description
1 polymer ?
#
loop_
_entity_poly.entity_id
_entity_poly.type
_entity_poly.pdbx_seq_one_letter_code
_entity_poly.pdbx_strand_id
1 'polypeptide(L)'
;MAKIPVVLQLDTGEGDGRKPTQRKLMKTIPDNPDDVVSLLINNFHLDPYTWIGVKTETQSVILMRLAERGMVQLVTTAITQTKILKEMMPSAEESIAKSRQFLDDVLRTISTMSTYLPAAKKLGQFFTELLPSFEEVLARTAKQIRKKGEVEKAYRDFPFRALHNILVAATRKDVLQPFCRSKCYDLLLDTLHGTNPVTLYYTYRILHYTVEMGSDKEKNTFKEKGTDSNYFEMNARLLRGSDDVGEARRLLFIAELLKVEIKKPGHPSEYFKFLPKPKRLITEGPHVEQGLVCHIAAVPVICSRMDCRKTDSDSGKPLKACARCLLARYCSVECQTLHWKNGHKEECFTKEDLLKKVS
;
A
#
# COMPACT_ATOMS: atom_id res chain seq x y z
N MET A 1 -6.78 5.02 -34.39
CA MET A 1 -7.45 5.06 -33.07
C MET A 1 -7.86 6.50 -32.78
N ALA A 2 -8.97 6.73 -32.08
CA ALA A 2 -9.41 8.09 -31.74
C ALA A 2 -8.51 8.68 -30.64
N LYS A 3 -8.01 9.91 -30.84
CA LYS A 3 -7.21 10.65 -29.84
C LYS A 3 -8.09 10.96 -28.62
N ILE A 4 -7.60 10.65 -27.42
CA ILE A 4 -8.32 10.94 -26.18
C ILE A 4 -7.94 12.35 -25.70
N PRO A 5 -8.87 13.34 -25.72
CA PRO A 5 -8.59 14.64 -25.15
C PRO A 5 -8.60 14.55 -23.62
N VAL A 6 -7.51 15.00 -22.98
CA VAL A 6 -7.45 15.13 -21.52
C VAL A 6 -7.49 16.61 -21.17
N VAL A 7 -8.40 16.96 -20.27
CA VAL A 7 -8.45 18.29 -19.65
C VAL A 7 -7.60 18.20 -18.39
N LEU A 8 -6.43 18.84 -18.40
CA LEU A 8 -5.59 18.99 -17.22
C LEU A 8 -5.93 20.32 -16.56
N GLN A 9 -6.30 20.28 -15.28
CA GLN A 9 -6.39 21.47 -14.43
C GLN A 9 -5.06 21.62 -13.69
N LEU A 10 -4.36 22.72 -13.96
CA LEU A 10 -3.16 23.10 -13.22
C LEU A 10 -3.52 24.30 -12.34
N ASP A 11 -3.26 24.18 -11.04
CA ASP A 11 -3.28 25.32 -10.13
C ASP A 11 -1.93 26.04 -10.23
N THR A 12 -1.91 27.19 -10.89
CA THR A 12 -0.76 28.09 -10.86
C THR A 12 -0.89 28.95 -9.61
N GLY A 13 -0.46 28.41 -8.47
CA GLY A 13 -0.40 29.14 -7.21
C GLY A 13 0.75 30.15 -7.22
N GLU A 14 0.47 31.39 -7.62
CA GLU A 14 1.34 32.53 -7.28
C GLU A 14 0.67 33.34 -6.17
N GLY A 15 1.39 33.54 -5.07
CA GLY A 15 0.90 34.08 -3.80
C GLY A 15 0.66 35.58 -3.79
N ASP A 16 -0.21 36.09 -4.67
CA ASP A 16 -0.60 37.52 -4.69
C ASP A 16 -1.98 37.80 -4.04
N GLY A 17 -2.62 36.80 -3.44
CA GLY A 17 -3.94 36.93 -2.83
C GLY A 17 -5.11 36.95 -3.82
N ARG A 18 -4.87 36.79 -5.14
CA ARG A 18 -5.94 36.53 -6.11
C ARG A 18 -6.34 35.07 -6.09
N LYS A 19 -7.63 34.81 -6.37
CA LYS A 19 -8.16 33.44 -6.51
C LYS A 19 -7.36 32.69 -7.59
N PRO A 20 -6.96 31.43 -7.35
CA PRO A 20 -6.19 30.65 -8.32
C PRO A 20 -6.89 30.64 -9.67
N THR A 21 -6.15 31.03 -10.71
CA THR A 21 -6.66 31.03 -12.08
C THR A 21 -6.48 29.63 -12.66
N GLN A 22 -7.57 28.86 -12.76
CA GLN A 22 -7.50 27.52 -13.34
C GLN A 22 -7.20 27.60 -14.84
N ARG A 23 -6.00 27.20 -15.26
CA ARG A 23 -5.68 27.07 -16.69
C ARG A 23 -6.06 25.66 -17.15
N LYS A 24 -7.08 25.55 -18.01
CA LYS A 24 -7.39 24.30 -18.72
C LYS A 24 -6.38 24.10 -19.83
N LEU A 25 -5.45 23.15 -19.67
CA LEU A 25 -4.68 22.64 -20.79
C LEU A 25 -5.45 21.46 -21.41
N MET A 26 -5.94 21.64 -22.64
CA MET A 26 -6.31 20.52 -23.49
C MET A 26 -5.06 20.03 -24.20
N LYS A 27 -4.53 18.88 -23.77
CA LYS A 27 -3.48 18.16 -24.50
C LYS A 27 -4.02 16.80 -24.90
N THR A 28 -3.80 16.42 -26.15
CA THR A 28 -4.02 15.04 -26.60
C THR A 28 -2.88 14.19 -26.04
N ILE A 29 -3.21 13.06 -25.39
CA ILE A 29 -2.20 12.10 -24.97
C ILE A 29 -1.54 11.53 -26.24
N PRO A 30 -0.19 11.59 -26.36
CA PRO A 30 0.50 10.94 -27.46
C PRO A 30 0.18 9.44 -27.55
N ASP A 31 0.12 8.90 -28.76
CA ASP A 31 -0.06 7.45 -28.95
C ASP A 31 1.23 6.67 -28.67
N ASN A 32 2.39 7.31 -28.78
CA ASN A 32 3.69 6.74 -28.46
C ASN A 32 3.96 6.81 -26.94
N PRO A 33 4.23 5.69 -26.25
CA PRO A 33 4.60 5.67 -24.82
C PRO A 33 5.80 6.56 -24.48
N ASP A 34 6.81 6.66 -25.35
CA ASP A 34 8.01 7.48 -25.09
C ASP A 34 7.68 8.98 -25.09
N ASP A 35 6.71 9.39 -25.90
CA ASP A 35 6.21 10.77 -25.93
C ASP A 35 5.37 11.08 -24.69
N VAL A 36 4.61 10.10 -24.17
CA VAL A 36 3.88 10.22 -22.89
C VAL A 36 4.87 10.37 -21.74
N VAL A 37 5.92 9.55 -21.71
CA VAL A 37 7.00 9.64 -20.70
C VAL A 37 7.69 11.00 -20.77
N SER A 38 8.07 11.46 -21.96
CA SER A 38 8.68 12.77 -22.16
C SER A 38 7.76 13.90 -21.74
N LEU A 39 6.45 13.79 -22.05
CA LEU A 39 5.45 14.74 -21.59
C LEU A 39 5.40 14.78 -20.05
N LEU A 40 5.42 13.61 -19.39
CA LEU A 40 5.41 13.51 -17.93
C LEU A 40 6.68 14.11 -17.30
N ILE A 41 7.86 13.70 -17.76
CA ILE A 41 9.15 14.21 -17.27
C ILE A 41 9.23 15.73 -17.41
N ASN A 42 8.78 16.27 -18.54
CA ASN A 42 8.94 17.69 -18.87
C ASN A 42 7.83 18.59 -18.31
N ASN A 43 6.66 18.05 -17.94
CA ASN A 43 5.49 18.87 -17.57
C ASN A 43 4.88 18.55 -16.20
N PHE A 44 5.29 17.48 -15.52
CA PHE A 44 4.66 17.08 -14.27
C PHE A 44 5.64 17.19 -13.09
N HIS A 45 5.32 18.09 -12.17
CA HIS A 45 5.40 17.71 -10.76
C HIS A 45 4.39 16.57 -10.61
N LEU A 46 4.88 15.34 -10.49
CA LEU A 46 4.09 14.12 -10.37
C LEU A 46 3.34 14.15 -9.03
N ASP A 47 2.38 15.04 -8.89
CA ASP A 47 1.39 14.95 -7.85
C ASP A 47 0.29 14.01 -8.35
N PRO A 48 0.26 12.73 -7.94
CA PRO A 48 -0.83 11.82 -8.30
C PRO A 48 -2.21 12.34 -7.90
N TYR A 49 -2.31 13.33 -7.01
CA TYR A 49 -3.58 13.97 -6.65
C TYR A 49 -4.10 14.96 -7.72
N THR A 50 -3.27 15.45 -8.65
CA THR A 50 -3.77 16.25 -9.81
C THR A 50 -4.57 15.43 -10.82
N TRP A 51 -4.52 14.10 -10.71
CA TRP A 51 -5.21 13.18 -11.62
C TRP A 51 -6.67 12.94 -11.20
N ILE A 52 -7.08 13.41 -10.04
CA ILE A 52 -8.39 13.17 -9.40
C ILE A 52 -9.57 13.60 -10.27
N GLY A 53 -9.40 14.56 -11.17
CA GLY A 53 -10.44 15.04 -12.09
C GLY A 53 -10.62 14.22 -13.38
N VAL A 54 -9.77 13.22 -13.64
CA VAL A 54 -9.84 12.41 -14.87
C VAL A 54 -10.82 11.25 -14.65
N LYS A 55 -11.73 10.98 -15.60
CA LYS A 55 -12.64 9.83 -15.53
C LYS A 55 -11.86 8.52 -15.32
N THR A 56 -12.37 7.62 -14.49
CA THR A 56 -11.72 6.36 -14.08
C THR A 56 -11.31 5.47 -15.25
N GLU A 57 -12.11 5.43 -16.32
CA GLU A 57 -11.77 4.73 -17.56
C GLU A 57 -10.54 5.36 -18.26
N THR A 58 -10.50 6.69 -18.36
CA THR A 58 -9.38 7.43 -18.94
C THR A 58 -8.12 7.32 -18.08
N GLN A 59 -8.25 7.39 -16.75
CA GLN A 59 -7.15 7.10 -15.82
C GLN A 59 -6.62 5.69 -16.05
N SER A 60 -7.51 4.70 -16.14
CA SER A 60 -7.12 3.30 -16.35
C SER A 60 -6.33 3.14 -17.66
N VAL A 61 -6.78 3.76 -18.76
CA VAL A 61 -6.05 3.73 -20.04
C VAL A 61 -4.67 4.39 -19.92
N ILE A 62 -4.57 5.56 -19.27
CA ILE A 62 -3.28 6.24 -19.11
C ILE A 62 -2.34 5.41 -18.22
N LEU A 63 -2.82 4.94 -17.07
CA LEU A 63 -2.04 4.11 -16.15
C LEU A 63 -1.60 2.81 -16.82
N MET A 64 -2.45 2.17 -17.63
CA MET A 64 -2.08 0.98 -18.39
C MET A 64 -1.02 1.28 -19.46
N ARG A 65 -1.13 2.38 -20.20
CA ARG A 65 -0.11 2.82 -21.17
C ARG A 65 1.22 3.17 -20.50
N LEU A 66 1.17 3.81 -19.33
CA LEU A 66 2.37 4.08 -18.53
C LEU A 66 3.02 2.78 -18.03
N ALA A 67 2.20 1.84 -17.54
CA ALA A 67 2.67 0.56 -17.03
C ALA A 67 3.33 -0.32 -18.10
N GLU A 68 3.14 -0.06 -19.41
CA GLU A 68 3.66 -0.89 -20.48
C GLU A 68 5.17 -0.84 -20.69
N ARG A 69 5.79 0.33 -20.63
CA ARG A 69 7.26 0.48 -20.72
C ARG A 69 7.75 1.76 -20.07
N GLY A 70 6.89 2.79 -20.09
CA GLY A 70 7.22 4.09 -19.56
C GLY A 70 7.62 4.06 -18.09
N MET A 71 6.95 3.27 -17.24
CA MET A 71 7.31 3.19 -15.81
C MET A 71 8.69 2.55 -15.60
N VAL A 72 9.03 1.50 -16.34
CA VAL A 72 10.36 0.85 -16.21
C VAL A 72 11.45 1.84 -16.61
N GLN A 73 11.27 2.53 -17.74
CA GLN A 73 12.21 3.56 -18.21
C GLN A 73 12.30 4.74 -17.22
N LEU A 74 11.18 5.23 -16.71
CA LEU A 74 11.12 6.33 -15.74
C LEU A 74 11.89 5.99 -14.47
N VAL A 75 11.63 4.82 -13.88
CA VAL A 75 12.32 4.37 -12.66
C VAL A 75 13.81 4.16 -12.93
N THR A 76 14.15 3.47 -14.02
CA THR A 76 15.54 3.20 -14.40
C THR A 76 16.31 4.50 -14.61
N THR A 77 15.70 5.47 -15.28
CA THR A 77 16.26 6.80 -15.54
C THR A 77 16.45 7.57 -14.23
N ALA A 78 15.43 7.60 -13.35
CA ALA A 78 15.51 8.27 -12.05
C ALA A 78 16.68 7.73 -11.21
N ILE A 79 16.85 6.42 -11.16
CA ILE A 79 17.92 5.76 -10.39
C ILE A 79 19.28 6.03 -11.02
N THR A 80 19.39 5.88 -12.34
CA THR A 80 20.64 6.09 -13.07
C THR A 80 21.11 7.54 -12.92
N GLN A 81 20.22 8.51 -13.08
CA GLN A 81 20.52 9.92 -12.86
C GLN A 81 20.95 10.19 -11.41
N THR A 82 20.27 9.60 -10.41
CA THR A 82 20.67 9.74 -9.00
C THR A 82 22.09 9.23 -8.76
N LYS A 83 22.46 8.09 -9.37
CA LYS A 83 23.79 7.50 -9.24
C LYS A 83 24.86 8.36 -9.90
N ILE A 84 24.63 8.76 -11.15
CA ILE A 84 25.55 9.61 -11.93
C ILE A 84 25.81 10.93 -11.19
N LEU A 85 24.76 11.61 -10.73
CA LEU A 85 24.90 12.89 -10.01
C LEU A 85 25.73 12.73 -8.72
N LYS A 86 25.55 11.62 -8.01
CA LYS A 86 26.29 11.34 -6.76
C LYS A 86 27.78 11.06 -7.02
N GLU A 87 28.10 10.40 -8.13
CA GLU A 87 29.49 10.05 -8.49
C GLU A 87 30.24 11.24 -9.10
N MET A 88 29.60 11.97 -10.01
CA MET A 88 30.24 13.08 -10.74
C MET A 88 30.31 14.37 -9.93
N MET A 89 29.36 14.62 -9.03
CA MET A 89 29.24 15.89 -8.32
C MET A 89 28.90 15.69 -6.84
N PRO A 90 29.85 15.20 -6.01
CA PRO A 90 29.60 14.95 -4.58
C PRO A 90 29.15 16.19 -3.80
N SER A 91 29.54 17.39 -4.25
CA SER A 91 29.16 18.68 -3.68
C SER A 91 27.81 19.22 -4.16
N ALA A 92 27.16 18.58 -5.15
CA ALA A 92 25.88 19.02 -5.69
C ALA A 92 24.69 18.49 -4.88
N GLU A 93 24.65 18.83 -3.59
CA GLU A 93 23.60 18.37 -2.66
C GLU A 93 22.18 18.68 -3.17
N GLU A 94 21.99 19.85 -3.78
CA GLU A 94 20.70 20.27 -4.35
C GLU A 94 20.26 19.37 -5.52
N SER A 95 21.17 19.07 -6.46
CA SER A 95 20.87 18.19 -7.60
C SER A 95 20.55 16.76 -7.14
N ILE A 96 21.30 16.27 -6.15
CA ILE A 96 21.05 14.98 -5.52
C ILE A 96 19.67 14.97 -4.82
N ALA A 97 19.30 16.06 -4.13
CA ALA A 97 18.00 16.19 -3.49
C ALA A 97 16.84 16.19 -4.50
N LYS A 98 16.97 16.94 -5.61
CA LYS A 98 15.98 16.94 -6.72
C LYS A 98 15.82 15.56 -7.34
N SER A 99 16.91 14.86 -7.58
CA SER A 99 16.87 13.51 -8.15
C SER A 99 16.22 12.49 -7.19
N ARG A 100 16.47 12.62 -5.87
CA ARG A 100 15.77 11.82 -4.86
C ARG A 100 14.28 12.09 -4.84
N GLN A 101 13.88 13.36 -4.86
CA GLN A 101 12.47 13.76 -4.90
C GLN A 101 11.77 13.16 -6.13
N PHE A 102 12.41 13.24 -7.30
CA PHE A 102 11.88 12.63 -8.51
C PHE A 102 11.66 11.11 -8.36
N LEU A 103 12.62 10.39 -7.78
CA LEU A 103 12.46 8.95 -7.51
C LEU A 103 11.27 8.68 -6.57
N ASP A 104 11.04 9.53 -5.57
CA ASP A 104 9.91 9.39 -4.66
C ASP A 104 8.58 9.58 -5.35
N ASP A 105 8.50 10.58 -6.24
CA ASP A 105 7.28 10.85 -6.98
C ASP A 105 6.96 9.71 -7.97
N VAL A 106 7.99 9.14 -8.59
CA VAL A 106 7.85 7.93 -9.43
C VAL A 106 7.33 6.75 -8.60
N LEU A 107 7.92 6.49 -7.43
CA LEU A 107 7.48 5.39 -6.54
C LEU A 107 6.07 5.60 -6.00
N ARG A 108 5.72 6.84 -5.67
CA ARG A 108 4.36 7.22 -5.28
C ARG A 108 3.38 6.92 -6.42
N THR A 109 3.75 7.27 -7.64
CA THR A 109 2.97 6.97 -8.84
C THR A 109 2.79 5.46 -9.02
N ILE A 110 3.86 4.65 -8.91
CA ILE A 110 3.77 3.18 -8.98
C ILE A 110 2.87 2.65 -7.87
N SER A 111 3.02 3.14 -6.64
CA SER A 111 2.19 2.76 -5.51
C SER A 111 0.73 3.02 -5.80
N THR A 112 0.37 4.22 -6.28
CA THR A 112 -1.00 4.56 -6.68
C THR A 112 -1.50 3.70 -7.83
N MET A 113 -0.70 3.48 -8.87
CA MET A 113 -1.06 2.59 -9.99
C MET A 113 -1.33 1.17 -9.52
N SER A 114 -0.50 0.65 -8.61
CA SER A 114 -0.61 -0.71 -8.10
C SER A 114 -1.88 -0.93 -7.28
N THR A 115 -2.57 0.11 -6.81
CA THR A 115 -3.86 -0.07 -6.13
C THR A 115 -4.95 -0.47 -7.12
N TYR A 116 -4.79 -0.17 -8.41
CA TYR A 116 -5.70 -0.60 -9.47
C TYR A 116 -5.27 -1.96 -10.04
N LEU A 117 -6.13 -2.98 -9.90
CA LEU A 117 -5.77 -4.37 -10.22
C LEU A 117 -5.22 -4.60 -11.64
N PRO A 118 -5.83 -4.05 -12.72
CA PRO A 118 -5.26 -4.19 -14.06
C PRO A 118 -3.85 -3.58 -14.20
N ALA A 119 -3.63 -2.39 -13.63
CA ALA A 119 -2.32 -1.75 -13.65
C ALA A 119 -1.29 -2.53 -12.81
N ALA A 120 -1.69 -3.04 -11.63
CA ALA A 120 -0.85 -3.90 -10.81
C ALA A 120 -0.44 -5.19 -11.53
N LYS A 121 -1.37 -5.85 -12.22
CA LYS A 121 -1.08 -7.01 -13.09
C LYS A 121 -0.10 -6.64 -14.20
N LYS A 122 -0.28 -5.47 -14.81
CA LYS A 122 0.58 -5.00 -15.89
C LYS A 122 1.99 -4.71 -15.39
N LEU A 123 2.13 -4.01 -14.27
CA LEU A 123 3.40 -3.82 -13.57
C LEU A 123 4.08 -5.15 -13.20
N GLY A 124 3.29 -6.15 -12.83
CA GLY A 124 3.76 -7.52 -12.59
C GLY A 124 4.42 -8.20 -13.80
N GLN A 125 4.11 -7.76 -15.03
CA GLN A 125 4.77 -8.26 -16.25
C GLN A 125 6.20 -7.74 -16.37
N PHE A 126 6.50 -6.59 -15.76
CA PHE A 126 7.82 -5.93 -15.78
C PHE A 126 8.54 -6.02 -14.43
N PHE A 127 8.09 -6.93 -13.58
CA PHE A 127 8.52 -6.95 -12.19
C PHE A 127 10.01 -7.24 -12.05
N THR A 128 10.56 -8.13 -12.87
CA THR A 128 11.99 -8.47 -12.88
C THR A 128 12.84 -7.24 -13.22
N GLU A 129 12.40 -6.42 -14.16
CA GLU A 129 13.05 -5.18 -14.56
C GLU A 129 12.92 -4.08 -13.49
N LEU A 130 11.80 -4.05 -12.77
CA LEU A 130 11.58 -3.14 -11.65
C LEU A 130 12.34 -3.55 -10.38
N LEU A 131 12.73 -4.82 -10.26
CA LEU A 131 13.27 -5.39 -9.03
C LEU A 131 14.56 -4.70 -8.52
N PRO A 132 15.59 -4.42 -9.35
CA PRO A 132 16.78 -3.69 -8.91
C PRO A 132 16.45 -2.31 -8.35
N SER A 133 15.36 -1.71 -8.84
CA SER A 133 14.89 -0.42 -8.39
C SER A 133 14.25 -0.48 -7.01
N PHE A 134 13.43 -1.51 -6.77
CA PHE A 134 12.91 -1.80 -5.45
C PHE A 134 14.04 -2.16 -4.48
N GLU A 135 15.05 -2.91 -4.89
CA GLU A 135 16.20 -3.27 -4.04
C GLU A 135 16.92 -2.02 -3.51
N GLU A 136 17.27 -1.09 -4.42
CA GLU A 136 17.97 0.15 -4.05
C GLU A 136 17.16 0.98 -3.06
N VAL A 137 15.85 1.09 -3.29
CA VAL A 137 14.95 1.88 -2.46
C VAL A 137 14.75 1.23 -1.10
N LEU A 138 14.50 -0.08 -1.05
CA LEU A 138 14.36 -0.83 0.20
C LEU A 138 15.65 -0.82 1.00
N ALA A 139 16.82 -0.90 0.35
CA ALA A 139 18.12 -0.82 1.02
C ALA A 139 18.32 0.53 1.72
N ARG A 140 17.92 1.62 1.07
CA ARG A 140 17.93 2.96 1.67
C ARG A 140 16.99 3.04 2.86
N THR A 141 15.76 2.54 2.72
CA THR A 141 14.78 2.54 3.81
C THR A 141 15.27 1.72 5.00
N ALA A 142 15.77 0.49 4.77
CA ALA A 142 16.34 -0.35 5.82
C ALA A 142 17.52 0.34 6.53
N LYS A 143 18.40 1.02 5.78
CA LYS A 143 19.49 1.80 6.36
C LYS A 143 19.00 2.97 7.21
N GLN A 144 17.94 3.67 6.79
CA GLN A 144 17.33 4.76 7.55
C GLN A 144 16.68 4.27 8.85
N ILE A 145 15.93 3.16 8.77
CA ILE A 145 15.32 2.50 9.92
C ILE A 145 16.40 2.14 10.96
N ARG A 146 17.53 1.55 10.52
CA ARG A 146 18.65 1.21 11.40
C ARG A 146 19.34 2.43 12.03
N LYS A 147 19.50 3.51 11.29
CA LYS A 147 20.35 4.65 11.70
C LYS A 147 19.70 5.58 12.71
N LYS A 148 18.37 5.73 12.71
CA LYS A 148 17.79 6.94 13.32
C LYS A 148 16.85 6.75 14.49
N GLY A 149 16.07 5.70 14.65
CA GLY A 149 14.98 5.72 15.66
C GLY A 149 13.94 6.84 15.48
N GLU A 150 14.24 7.89 14.70
CA GLU A 150 13.36 8.95 14.23
C GLU A 150 12.46 8.40 13.11
N VAL A 151 11.35 7.82 13.55
CA VAL A 151 10.29 7.23 12.71
C VAL A 151 9.56 8.31 11.89
N GLU A 152 9.57 9.56 12.35
CA GLU A 152 8.72 10.64 11.85
C GLU A 152 9.03 11.15 10.44
N LYS A 153 10.17 10.81 9.83
CA LYS A 153 10.49 11.28 8.46
C LYS A 153 10.58 10.16 7.43
N ALA A 154 10.44 8.90 7.84
CA ALA A 154 10.54 7.72 6.97
C ALA A 154 9.17 7.27 6.43
N TYR A 155 8.24 8.20 6.18
CA TYR A 155 6.89 7.95 5.63
C TYR A 155 6.88 7.52 4.15
N ARG A 156 7.84 6.70 3.72
CA ARG A 156 7.87 6.18 2.37
C ARG A 156 7.46 4.72 2.41
N ASP A 157 6.19 4.50 2.74
CA ASP A 157 5.54 3.20 2.65
C ASP A 157 5.24 2.83 1.18
N PHE A 158 5.26 3.80 0.26
CA PHE A 158 4.99 3.63 -1.18
C PHE A 158 5.70 2.43 -1.81
N PRO A 159 7.01 2.19 -1.58
CA PRO A 159 7.69 1.04 -2.18
C PRO A 159 7.14 -0.29 -1.67
N PHE A 160 6.83 -0.39 -0.37
CA PHE A 160 6.28 -1.60 0.25
C PHE A 160 4.85 -1.87 -0.22
N ARG A 161 4.03 -0.81 -0.29
CA ARG A 161 2.66 -0.88 -0.81
C ARG A 161 2.64 -1.29 -2.28
N ALA A 162 3.48 -0.66 -3.11
CA ALA A 162 3.64 -1.00 -4.52
C ALA A 162 4.04 -2.47 -4.68
N LEU A 163 5.08 -2.89 -3.97
CA LEU A 163 5.61 -4.25 -4.01
C LEU A 163 4.56 -5.28 -3.58
N HIS A 164 3.87 -5.04 -2.47
CA HIS A 164 2.76 -5.89 -2.01
C HIS A 164 1.69 -6.04 -3.08
N ASN A 165 1.18 -4.93 -3.61
CA ASN A 165 0.09 -4.95 -4.56
C ASN A 165 0.48 -5.63 -5.87
N ILE A 166 1.69 -5.40 -6.38
CA ILE A 166 2.20 -6.06 -7.59
C ILE A 166 2.32 -7.56 -7.38
N LEU A 167 2.92 -8.00 -6.26
CA LEU A 167 3.09 -9.43 -5.95
C LEU A 167 1.75 -10.15 -5.81
N VAL A 168 0.79 -9.55 -5.10
CA VAL A 168 -0.56 -10.11 -4.91
C VAL A 168 -1.35 -10.11 -6.21
N ALA A 169 -1.26 -9.04 -7.02
CA ALA A 169 -2.01 -8.95 -8.28
C ALA A 169 -1.47 -9.90 -9.36
N ALA A 170 -0.15 -10.09 -9.41
CA ALA A 170 0.48 -10.98 -10.38
C ALA A 170 -0.01 -12.42 -10.21
N THR A 171 -0.12 -12.94 -8.97
CA THR A 171 -0.54 -14.33 -8.68
C THR A 171 0.26 -15.42 -9.41
N ARG A 172 1.43 -15.09 -9.97
CA ARG A 172 2.25 -16.00 -10.75
C ARG A 172 3.58 -16.31 -10.06
N LYS A 173 3.99 -17.58 -10.12
CA LYS A 173 5.28 -18.04 -9.59
C LYS A 173 6.48 -17.38 -10.29
N ASP A 174 6.31 -16.95 -11.54
CA ASP A 174 7.35 -16.28 -12.33
C ASP A 174 7.70 -14.87 -11.82
N VAL A 175 6.82 -14.22 -11.05
CA VAL A 175 7.07 -12.94 -10.37
C VAL A 175 7.65 -13.19 -8.98
N LEU A 176 7.13 -14.19 -8.27
CA LEU A 176 7.55 -14.48 -6.91
C LEU A 176 8.96 -15.08 -6.83
N GLN A 177 9.33 -15.97 -7.75
CA GLN A 177 10.66 -16.59 -7.72
C GLN A 177 11.80 -15.57 -7.88
N PRO A 178 11.76 -14.63 -8.85
CA PRO A 178 12.72 -13.53 -8.90
C PRO A 178 12.75 -12.71 -7.62
N PHE A 179 11.57 -12.39 -7.05
CA PHE A 179 11.48 -11.67 -5.78
C PHE A 179 12.22 -12.40 -4.65
N CYS A 180 11.96 -13.69 -4.44
CA CYS A 180 12.60 -14.48 -3.37
C CYS A 180 14.12 -14.61 -3.54
N ARG A 181 14.61 -14.56 -4.78
CA ARG A 181 16.05 -14.63 -5.10
C ARG A 181 16.74 -13.27 -5.07
N SER A 182 15.96 -12.20 -5.00
CA SER A 182 16.45 -10.83 -4.98
C SER A 182 16.82 -10.39 -3.57
N LYS A 183 17.61 -9.32 -3.48
CA LYS A 183 17.93 -8.67 -2.20
C LYS A 183 16.70 -8.04 -1.56
N CYS A 184 15.61 -7.80 -2.30
CA CYS A 184 14.39 -7.26 -1.73
C CYS A 184 13.86 -8.14 -0.58
N TYR A 185 13.94 -9.47 -0.72
CA TYR A 185 13.45 -10.39 0.30
C TYR A 185 14.25 -10.27 1.60
N ASP A 186 15.58 -10.28 1.52
CA ASP A 186 16.45 -10.08 2.68
C ASP A 186 16.28 -8.69 3.31
N LEU A 187 16.15 -7.65 2.47
CA LEU A 187 15.92 -6.27 2.93
C LEU A 187 14.57 -6.12 3.66
N LEU A 188 13.55 -6.84 3.23
CA LEU A 188 12.25 -6.87 3.92
C LEU A 188 12.36 -7.54 5.28
N LEU A 189 13.10 -8.64 5.39
CA LEU A 189 13.40 -9.25 6.68
C LEU A 189 14.15 -8.27 7.61
N ASP A 190 15.15 -7.56 7.10
CA ASP A 190 15.85 -6.50 7.85
C ASP A 190 14.90 -5.40 8.34
N THR A 191 13.83 -5.09 7.59
CA THR A 191 12.85 -4.06 7.98
C THR A 191 11.86 -4.51 9.05
N LEU A 192 11.77 -5.81 9.37
CA LEU A 192 10.90 -6.32 10.45
C LEU A 192 11.30 -5.80 11.83
N HIS A 193 12.53 -5.35 12.01
CA HIS A 193 13.00 -4.74 13.26
C HIS A 193 12.70 -3.24 13.35
N GLY A 194 12.09 -2.65 12.31
CA GLY A 194 11.70 -1.25 12.30
C GLY A 194 10.50 -0.96 13.20
N THR A 195 10.25 0.32 13.48
CA THR A 195 9.15 0.78 14.34
C THR A 195 7.99 1.39 13.57
N ASN A 196 8.07 1.51 12.24
CA ASN A 196 6.99 2.11 11.43
C ASN A 196 5.83 1.10 11.20
N PRO A 197 4.62 1.35 11.72
CA PRO A 197 3.47 0.45 11.61
C PRO A 197 3.11 0.06 10.17
N VAL A 198 3.07 1.05 9.27
CA VAL A 198 2.63 0.88 7.89
C VAL A 198 3.65 0.06 7.11
N THR A 199 4.93 0.37 7.26
CA THR A 199 6.01 -0.40 6.64
C THR A 199 5.99 -1.85 7.10
N LEU A 200 5.82 -2.08 8.41
CA LEU A 200 5.72 -3.42 8.99
C LEU A 200 4.51 -4.18 8.46
N TYR A 201 3.34 -3.53 8.36
CA TYR A 201 2.12 -4.09 7.78
C TYR A 201 2.40 -4.67 6.38
N TYR A 202 2.98 -3.87 5.48
CA TYR A 202 3.22 -4.29 4.10
C TYR A 202 4.32 -5.34 4.01
N THR A 203 5.40 -5.15 4.78
CA THR A 203 6.51 -6.11 4.87
C THR A 203 6.00 -7.48 5.25
N TYR A 204 5.19 -7.54 6.31
CA TYR A 204 4.62 -8.78 6.77
C TYR A 204 3.73 -9.42 5.70
N ARG A 205 2.82 -8.64 5.11
CA ARG A 205 1.92 -9.13 4.05
C ARG A 205 2.68 -9.72 2.86
N ILE A 206 3.79 -9.08 2.46
CA ILE A 206 4.67 -9.59 1.40
C ILE A 206 5.32 -10.92 1.83
N LEU A 207 5.89 -10.98 3.03
CA LEU A 207 6.55 -12.18 3.53
C LEU A 207 5.57 -13.34 3.69
N HIS A 208 4.37 -13.10 4.23
CA HIS A 208 3.32 -14.12 4.35
C HIS A 208 2.91 -14.66 2.99
N TYR A 209 2.66 -13.78 2.02
CA TYR A 209 2.36 -14.18 0.65
C TYR A 209 3.50 -15.01 0.05
N THR A 210 4.74 -14.67 0.39
CA THR A 210 5.93 -15.41 -0.05
C THR A 210 6.04 -16.79 0.59
N VAL A 211 5.68 -16.94 1.87
CA VAL A 211 5.61 -18.23 2.57
C VAL A 211 4.49 -19.11 1.99
N GLU A 212 3.34 -18.51 1.71
CA GLU A 212 2.17 -19.20 1.13
C GLU A 212 2.46 -19.72 -0.28
N MET A 213 3.09 -18.90 -1.11
CA MET A 213 3.26 -19.17 -2.55
C MET A 213 4.66 -19.67 -2.92
N GLY A 214 5.63 -19.56 -2.00
CA GLY A 214 7.03 -19.94 -2.17
C GLY A 214 7.32 -21.41 -1.89
N SER A 215 8.60 -21.76 -1.93
CA SER A 215 9.12 -23.09 -1.58
C SER A 215 9.33 -23.23 -0.07
N ASP A 216 9.61 -24.45 0.38
CA ASP A 216 9.90 -24.71 1.80
C ASP A 216 11.15 -23.97 2.29
N LYS A 217 12.07 -23.61 1.39
CA LYS A 217 13.21 -22.73 1.71
C LYS A 217 12.76 -21.36 2.22
N GLU A 218 11.83 -20.70 1.52
CA GLU A 218 11.31 -19.41 1.95
C GLU A 218 10.50 -19.52 3.25
N LYS A 219 9.75 -20.62 3.43
CA LYS A 219 9.04 -20.89 4.69
C LYS A 219 10.01 -21.04 5.86
N ASN A 220 11.09 -21.80 5.69
CA ASN A 220 12.09 -22.02 6.74
C ASN A 220 12.87 -20.74 7.03
N THR A 221 13.23 -19.97 6.00
CA THR A 221 13.93 -18.69 6.18
C THR A 221 13.06 -17.69 6.97
N PHE A 222 11.76 -17.61 6.66
CA PHE A 222 10.82 -16.79 7.43
C PHE A 222 10.65 -17.29 8.87
N LYS A 223 10.61 -18.61 9.09
CA LYS A 223 10.58 -19.18 10.44
C LYS A 223 11.83 -18.79 11.23
N GLU A 224 13.02 -18.98 10.67
CA GLU A 224 14.30 -18.71 11.35
C GLU A 224 14.51 -17.22 11.65
N LYS A 225 14.18 -16.34 10.70
CA LYS A 225 14.48 -14.90 10.80
C LYS A 225 13.30 -14.04 11.25
N GLY A 226 12.06 -14.50 11.07
CA GLY A 226 10.84 -13.70 11.23
C GLY A 226 10.00 -14.04 12.47
N THR A 227 10.33 -15.10 13.21
CA THR A 227 9.53 -15.55 14.37
C THR A 227 10.06 -15.12 15.73
N ASP A 228 11.06 -14.24 15.77
CA ASP A 228 11.61 -13.82 17.05
C ASP A 228 10.55 -13.11 17.91
N SER A 229 10.59 -13.40 19.22
CA SER A 229 9.61 -13.03 20.25
C SER A 229 9.19 -11.55 20.28
N ASN A 230 10.00 -10.68 19.67
CA ASN A 230 9.72 -9.27 19.39
C ASN A 230 8.42 -9.03 18.59
N TYR A 231 7.85 -10.04 17.93
CA TYR A 231 6.61 -9.90 17.16
C TYR A 231 5.40 -9.45 17.99
N PHE A 232 5.17 -10.07 19.16
CA PHE A 232 4.04 -9.69 20.03
C PHE A 232 4.27 -8.32 20.65
N GLU A 233 5.49 -8.06 21.10
CA GLU A 233 5.87 -6.78 21.69
C GLU A 233 5.77 -5.63 20.67
N MET A 234 6.11 -5.90 19.40
CA MET A 234 5.95 -4.98 18.28
C MET A 234 4.48 -4.66 18.02
N ASN A 235 3.60 -5.66 17.91
CA ASN A 235 2.16 -5.43 17.75
C ASN A 235 1.59 -4.54 18.86
N ALA A 236 2.09 -4.65 20.09
CA ALA A 236 1.67 -3.74 21.14
C ALA A 236 2.31 -2.38 21.11
N ARG A 237 3.57 -2.23 20.67
CA ARG A 237 4.14 -0.91 20.40
C ARG A 237 3.33 -0.18 19.33
N LEU A 238 2.94 -0.90 18.28
CA LEU A 238 2.08 -0.41 17.20
C LEU A 238 0.69 0.01 17.69
N LEU A 239 0.09 -0.77 18.60
CA LEU A 239 -1.20 -0.41 19.22
C LEU A 239 -1.11 0.72 20.23
N ARG A 240 0.04 0.87 20.90
CA ARG A 240 0.30 1.94 21.87
C ARG A 240 0.57 3.28 21.19
N GLY A 241 1.18 3.30 20.01
CA GLY A 241 1.57 4.52 19.29
C GLY A 241 0.59 5.01 18.22
N SER A 242 -0.50 4.29 17.94
CA SER A 242 -1.46 4.66 16.90
C SER A 242 -2.64 5.43 17.48
N ASP A 243 -2.71 6.74 17.19
CA ASP A 243 -3.89 7.57 17.48
C ASP A 243 -5.05 7.30 16.50
N ASP A 244 -4.75 6.68 15.34
CA ASP A 244 -5.76 6.24 14.38
C ASP A 244 -6.32 4.86 14.77
N VAL A 245 -7.59 4.85 15.17
CA VAL A 245 -8.35 3.63 15.54
C VAL A 245 -8.50 2.67 14.36
N GLY A 246 -8.56 3.18 13.12
CA GLY A 246 -8.61 2.37 11.90
C GLY A 246 -7.29 1.66 11.62
N GLU A 247 -6.17 2.37 11.80
CA GLU A 247 -4.82 1.82 11.71
C GLU A 247 -4.60 0.73 12.78
N ALA A 248 -4.87 1.05 14.05
CA ALA A 248 -4.79 0.11 15.16
C ALA A 248 -5.62 -1.16 14.90
N ARG A 249 -6.81 -1.00 14.31
CA ARG A 249 -7.68 -2.11 13.92
C ARG A 249 -7.09 -2.98 12.80
N ARG A 250 -6.49 -2.37 11.77
CA ARG A 250 -5.78 -3.11 10.69
C ARG A 250 -4.63 -3.93 11.26
N LEU A 251 -3.89 -3.34 12.19
CA LEU A 251 -2.74 -3.97 12.85
C LEU A 251 -3.15 -5.10 13.79
N LEU A 252 -4.23 -4.94 14.57
CA LEU A 252 -4.82 -6.01 15.38
C LEU A 252 -5.32 -7.18 14.55
N PHE A 253 -6.02 -6.88 13.46
CA PHE A 253 -6.55 -7.92 12.57
C PHE A 253 -5.41 -8.76 11.97
N ILE A 254 -4.32 -8.10 11.58
CA ILE A 254 -3.11 -8.78 11.17
C ILE A 254 -2.49 -9.55 12.32
N ALA A 255 -2.33 -8.96 13.50
CA ALA A 255 -1.78 -9.65 14.66
C ALA A 255 -2.50 -10.99 14.94
N GLU A 256 -3.83 -11.01 14.85
CA GLU A 256 -4.63 -12.22 15.02
C GLU A 256 -4.50 -13.21 13.85
N LEU A 257 -4.52 -12.76 12.59
CA LEU A 257 -4.29 -13.65 11.44
C LEU A 257 -2.95 -14.39 11.55
N LEU A 258 -1.93 -13.71 12.02
CA LEU A 258 -0.57 -14.23 12.08
C LEU A 258 -0.32 -15.11 13.29
N LYS A 259 -0.96 -14.80 14.42
CA LYS A 259 -1.02 -15.70 15.57
C LYS A 259 -1.64 -17.05 15.20
N VAL A 260 -2.62 -17.07 14.29
CA VAL A 260 -3.17 -18.32 13.75
C VAL A 260 -2.14 -19.05 12.88
N GLU A 261 -1.32 -18.35 12.09
CA GLU A 261 -0.31 -18.94 11.17
C GLU A 261 0.86 -19.52 11.97
N ILE A 262 1.32 -18.81 12.99
CA ILE A 262 2.38 -19.28 13.88
C ILE A 262 1.92 -20.54 14.63
N LYS A 263 0.69 -20.54 15.18
CA LYS A 263 0.15 -21.70 15.92
C LYS A 263 -0.17 -22.89 15.03
N LYS A 264 -0.50 -22.65 13.76
CA LYS A 264 -0.86 -23.67 12.77
C LYS A 264 -0.26 -23.28 11.40
N PRO A 265 1.03 -23.59 11.16
CA PRO A 265 1.69 -23.26 9.90
C PRO A 265 0.91 -23.84 8.72
N GLY A 266 0.56 -23.00 7.75
CA GLY A 266 -0.26 -23.32 6.59
C GLY A 266 -1.76 -23.02 6.73
N HIS A 267 -2.27 -22.60 7.88
CA HIS A 267 -3.72 -22.49 8.11
C HIS A 267 -4.32 -21.10 7.79
N PRO A 268 -3.64 -19.96 8.00
CA PRO A 268 -4.00 -18.67 7.40
C PRO A 268 -3.75 -18.59 5.90
N SER A 269 -2.85 -19.40 5.35
CA SER A 269 -2.83 -19.67 3.91
C SER A 269 -4.21 -20.16 3.41
N GLU A 270 -4.94 -20.97 4.20
CA GLU A 270 -6.32 -21.34 3.89
C GLU A 270 -7.28 -20.14 3.97
N TYR A 271 -7.13 -19.28 5.00
CA TYR A 271 -7.95 -18.06 5.11
C TYR A 271 -7.82 -17.14 3.89
N PHE A 272 -6.58 -16.90 3.42
CA PHE A 272 -6.37 -16.14 2.19
C PHE A 272 -6.84 -16.89 0.95
N LYS A 273 -6.69 -18.23 0.88
CA LYS A 273 -7.30 -19.05 -0.19
C LYS A 273 -8.81 -18.83 -0.30
N PHE A 274 -9.52 -18.73 0.83
CA PHE A 274 -10.98 -18.49 0.86
C PHE A 274 -11.38 -17.03 0.62
N LEU A 275 -10.47 -16.06 0.75
CA LEU A 275 -10.73 -14.70 0.30
C LEU A 275 -10.72 -14.65 -1.23
N PRO A 276 -11.81 -14.19 -1.87
CA PRO A 276 -11.81 -13.88 -3.29
C PRO A 276 -10.60 -13.01 -3.63
N LYS A 277 -9.89 -13.31 -4.73
CA LYS A 277 -8.69 -12.56 -5.17
C LYS A 277 -8.82 -11.04 -5.05
N PRO A 278 -9.97 -10.42 -5.39
CA PRO A 278 -10.12 -8.98 -5.27
C PRO A 278 -10.09 -8.46 -3.81
N LYS A 279 -10.55 -9.25 -2.83
CA LYS A 279 -10.48 -8.92 -1.39
C LYS A 279 -9.07 -9.08 -0.80
N ARG A 280 -8.13 -9.65 -1.56
CA ARG A 280 -6.71 -9.71 -1.16
C ARG A 280 -5.99 -8.41 -1.49
N LEU A 281 -6.50 -7.65 -2.45
CA LEU A 281 -6.05 -6.30 -2.77
C LEU A 281 -6.75 -5.30 -1.84
N ILE A 282 -6.08 -4.16 -1.59
CA ILE A 282 -6.52 -3.15 -0.62
C ILE A 282 -7.78 -2.40 -1.10
N THR A 283 -8.19 -2.56 -2.36
CA THR A 283 -9.03 -1.59 -3.07
C THR A 283 -10.48 -1.95 -3.31
N GLU A 284 -10.97 -3.15 -3.01
CA GLU A 284 -12.40 -3.42 -3.18
C GLU A 284 -13.21 -3.09 -1.91
N GLY A 285 -13.37 -1.78 -1.69
CA GLY A 285 -14.66 -1.23 -1.26
C GLY A 285 -15.49 -0.88 -2.50
N PRO A 286 -16.83 -0.85 -2.42
CA PRO A 286 -17.67 -0.33 -3.48
C PRO A 286 -17.35 1.16 -3.66
N HIS A 287 -17.49 1.66 -4.90
CA HIS A 287 -17.16 3.01 -5.37
C HIS A 287 -15.76 3.16 -6.01
N VAL A 288 -15.59 2.51 -7.16
CA VAL A 288 -14.54 2.81 -8.17
C VAL A 288 -15.01 3.92 -9.14
N GLU A 289 -16.10 4.63 -8.86
CA GLU A 289 -16.70 5.60 -9.80
C GLU A 289 -16.47 7.09 -9.50
N GLN A 290 -15.82 7.47 -8.39
CA GLN A 290 -15.64 8.89 -8.05
C GLN A 290 -14.20 9.17 -7.58
N GLY A 291 -13.53 10.11 -8.26
CA GLY A 291 -12.08 10.39 -8.23
C GLY A 291 -11.41 10.44 -6.86
N LEU A 292 -10.17 9.95 -6.82
CA LEU A 292 -9.50 9.45 -5.62
C LEU A 292 -8.60 10.49 -4.92
N VAL A 293 -9.14 11.23 -3.96
CA VAL A 293 -8.36 11.58 -2.76
C VAL A 293 -8.20 10.30 -1.94
N CYS A 294 -7.07 10.11 -1.27
CA CYS A 294 -6.87 9.08 -0.24
C CYS A 294 -7.74 9.33 1.02
N HIS A 295 -8.99 9.76 0.84
CA HIS A 295 -10.06 9.18 1.62
C HIS A 295 -10.24 7.80 1.02
N ILE A 296 -9.68 6.77 1.65
CA ILE A 296 -10.25 5.44 1.50
C ILE A 296 -11.73 5.66 1.86
N ALA A 297 -12.60 5.79 0.85
CA ALA A 297 -14.04 5.85 1.06
C ALA A 297 -14.31 4.66 1.97
N ALA A 298 -14.79 4.97 3.17
CA ALA A 298 -14.80 4.05 4.29
C ALA A 298 -15.25 2.69 3.75
N VAL A 299 -14.37 1.68 3.83
CA VAL A 299 -14.75 0.30 3.49
C VAL A 299 -16.09 0.12 4.19
N PRO A 300 -17.19 -0.11 3.43
CA PRO A 300 -18.54 0.08 3.92
C PRO A 300 -18.62 -0.72 5.19
N VAL A 301 -18.91 -0.03 6.28
CA VAL A 301 -18.83 -0.68 7.57
C VAL A 301 -19.93 -1.72 7.55
N ILE A 302 -19.56 -3.00 7.69
CA ILE A 302 -20.52 -4.10 7.65
C ILE A 302 -20.93 -4.44 9.08
N CYS A 303 -22.21 -4.75 9.27
CA CYS A 303 -22.72 -5.31 10.52
C CYS A 303 -21.92 -6.58 10.88
N SER A 304 -21.35 -6.60 12.09
CA SER A 304 -20.51 -7.69 12.58
C SER A 304 -21.29 -8.97 12.87
N ARG A 305 -22.63 -8.94 12.81
CA ARG A 305 -23.44 -10.16 12.81
C ARG A 305 -23.35 -10.81 11.43
N MET A 306 -22.77 -12.01 11.38
CA MET A 306 -22.46 -12.76 10.15
C MET A 306 -23.65 -12.93 9.19
N ASP A 307 -24.86 -13.10 9.72
CA ASP A 307 -26.09 -13.32 8.91
C ASP A 307 -26.73 -12.03 8.39
N CYS A 308 -26.34 -10.86 8.92
CA CYS A 308 -27.02 -9.60 8.59
C CYS A 308 -26.45 -8.95 7.33
N ARG A 309 -25.11 -8.86 7.23
CA ARG A 309 -24.36 -8.27 6.10
C ARG A 309 -24.75 -6.83 5.68
N LYS A 310 -25.65 -6.16 6.40
CA LYS A 310 -26.01 -4.75 6.15
C LYS A 310 -24.81 -3.84 6.31
N THR A 311 -24.66 -2.92 5.38
CA THR A 311 -23.73 -1.82 5.41
C THR A 311 -24.34 -0.59 6.10
N ASP A 312 -23.51 0.42 6.38
CA ASP A 312 -23.95 1.76 6.75
C ASP A 312 -24.95 2.33 5.74
N SER A 313 -24.66 2.22 4.44
CA SER A 313 -25.55 2.62 3.33
C SER A 313 -26.92 1.93 3.40
N ASP A 314 -26.95 0.60 3.62
CA ASP A 314 -28.21 -0.16 3.72
C ASP A 314 -29.06 0.25 4.92
N SER A 315 -28.42 0.75 5.98
CA SER A 315 -29.10 1.14 7.21
C SER A 315 -29.56 2.60 7.23
N GLY A 316 -29.16 3.40 6.24
CA GLY A 316 -29.47 4.84 6.14
C GLY A 316 -28.85 5.68 7.27
N LYS A 317 -27.96 5.09 8.08
CA LYS A 317 -27.30 5.73 9.23
C LYS A 317 -25.97 5.03 9.54
N PRO A 318 -25.03 5.69 10.23
CA PRO A 318 -23.81 5.03 10.67
C PRO A 318 -24.12 3.84 11.59
N LEU A 319 -23.43 2.71 11.38
CA LEU A 319 -23.54 1.55 12.25
C LEU A 319 -23.03 1.87 13.66
N LYS A 320 -23.73 1.38 14.69
CA LYS A 320 -23.36 1.59 16.10
C LYS A 320 -22.17 0.73 16.48
N ALA A 321 -21.20 1.33 17.17
CA ALA A 321 -20.05 0.62 17.73
C ALA A 321 -20.44 -0.19 18.97
N CYS A 322 -19.80 -1.35 19.17
CA CYS A 322 -19.79 -2.00 20.48
C CYS A 322 -19.14 -1.06 21.50
N ALA A 323 -19.83 -0.72 22.58
CA ALA A 323 -19.34 0.22 23.59
C ALA A 323 -18.07 -0.25 24.31
N ARG A 324 -17.82 -1.56 24.37
CA ARG A 324 -16.66 -2.13 25.06
C ARG A 324 -15.41 -2.19 24.17
N CYS A 325 -15.50 -2.85 23.01
CA CYS A 325 -14.33 -3.04 22.14
C CYS A 325 -14.15 -1.95 21.09
N LEU A 326 -15.19 -1.17 20.77
CA LEU A 326 -15.22 -0.21 19.67
C LEU A 326 -14.86 -0.80 18.28
N LEU A 327 -14.69 -2.12 18.17
CA LEU A 327 -14.39 -2.82 16.93
C LEU A 327 -15.68 -3.28 16.25
N ALA A 328 -16.49 -4.11 16.91
CA ALA A 328 -17.73 -4.60 16.31
C ALA A 328 -18.70 -3.44 16.01
N ARG A 329 -19.44 -3.55 14.91
CA ARG A 329 -20.35 -2.53 14.37
C ARG A 329 -21.70 -3.17 14.06
N TYR A 330 -22.80 -2.50 14.38
CA TYR A 330 -24.14 -3.09 14.30
C TYR A 330 -25.14 -2.12 13.70
N CYS A 331 -26.00 -2.63 12.82
CA CYS A 331 -27.08 -1.84 12.23
C CYS A 331 -28.22 -1.61 13.23
N SER A 332 -28.30 -2.44 14.28
CA SER A 332 -29.35 -2.41 15.27
C SER A 332 -28.91 -3.06 16.60
N VAL A 333 -29.65 -2.78 17.67
CA VAL A 333 -29.41 -3.34 19.01
C VAL A 333 -29.68 -4.85 19.02
N GLU A 334 -30.61 -5.32 18.20
CA GLU A 334 -30.93 -6.74 18.03
C GLU A 334 -29.75 -7.50 17.42
N CYS A 335 -29.10 -6.93 16.39
CA CYS A 335 -27.89 -7.51 15.80
C CYS A 335 -26.73 -7.55 16.80
N GLN A 336 -26.59 -6.51 17.63
CA GLN A 336 -25.60 -6.49 18.71
C GLN A 336 -25.88 -7.59 19.73
N THR A 337 -27.11 -7.71 20.21
CA THR A 337 -27.52 -8.68 21.24
C THR A 337 -27.33 -10.12 20.76
N LEU A 338 -27.68 -10.39 19.50
CA LEU A 338 -27.50 -11.72 18.90
C LEU A 338 -26.01 -12.05 18.70
N HIS A 339 -25.22 -11.12 18.15
CA HIS A 339 -23.78 -11.33 18.04
C HIS A 339 -23.11 -11.49 19.41
N TRP A 340 -23.58 -10.75 20.43
CA TRP A 340 -23.12 -10.86 21.82
C TRP A 340 -23.31 -12.26 22.39
N LYS A 341 -24.51 -12.84 22.21
CA LYS A 341 -24.82 -14.21 22.64
C LYS A 341 -24.07 -15.26 21.82
N ASN A 342 -23.80 -15.00 20.54
CA ASN A 342 -23.12 -15.92 19.63
C ASN A 342 -21.58 -15.78 19.67
N GLY A 343 -21.01 -15.59 20.86
CA GLY A 343 -19.55 -15.62 21.06
C GLY A 343 -18.86 -14.27 21.21
N HIS A 344 -19.45 -13.15 20.74
CA HIS A 344 -18.76 -11.85 20.89
C HIS A 344 -18.52 -11.51 22.36
N LYS A 345 -19.36 -11.94 23.30
CA LYS A 345 -19.15 -11.72 24.74
C LYS A 345 -17.78 -12.22 25.23
N GLU A 346 -17.34 -13.37 24.74
CA GLU A 346 -16.09 -14.04 25.13
C GLU A 346 -14.88 -13.39 24.43
N GLU A 347 -15.07 -12.92 23.21
CA GLU A 347 -14.05 -12.28 22.39
C GLU A 347 -13.94 -10.77 22.63
N CYS A 348 -14.91 -10.16 23.32
CA CYS A 348 -14.94 -8.71 23.53
C CYS A 348 -13.90 -8.28 24.57
N PHE A 349 -13.11 -7.28 24.23
CA PHE A 349 -12.05 -6.71 25.07
C PHE A 349 -12.15 -5.18 25.11
N THR A 350 -11.66 -4.58 26.18
CA THR A 350 -11.41 -3.12 26.27
C THR A 350 -10.04 -2.77 25.68
N LYS A 351 -9.77 -1.47 25.48
CA LYS A 351 -8.43 -1.00 25.12
C LYS A 351 -7.41 -1.40 26.21
N GLU A 352 -7.80 -1.33 27.48
CA GLU A 352 -7.00 -1.69 28.64
C GLU A 352 -6.70 -3.20 28.68
N ASP A 353 -7.68 -4.04 28.35
CA ASP A 353 -7.51 -5.49 28.23
C ASP A 353 -6.44 -5.86 27.18
N LEU A 354 -6.39 -5.12 26.06
CA LEU A 354 -5.35 -5.29 25.04
C LEU A 354 -3.98 -4.86 25.57
N LEU A 355 -3.89 -3.70 26.21
CA LEU A 355 -2.62 -3.17 26.72
C LEU A 355 -2.00 -4.11 27.76
N LYS A 356 -2.81 -4.73 28.63
CA LYS A 356 -2.37 -5.70 29.64
C LYS A 356 -1.87 -7.02 29.08
N LYS A 357 -2.38 -7.47 27.93
CA LYS A 357 -1.92 -8.73 27.30
C LYS A 357 -0.53 -8.62 26.70
N VAL A 358 0.00 -7.41 26.60
CA VAL A 358 1.27 -7.14 25.94
C VAL A 358 2.19 -6.23 26.76
N SER A 359 1.88 -6.13 28.04
CA SER A 359 2.81 -5.80 29.13
C SER A 359 3.19 -7.10 29.80
#